data_AF-A0A7X9DGQ3-F1
#
_entry.id   AF-A0A7X9DGQ3-F1
#
_cell.length_a   1.000
_cell.length_b   1.000
_cell.length_c   1.000
_cell.angle_alpha   90.00
_cell.angle_beta   90.00
_cell.angle_gamma   90.00
#
_symmetry.space_group_name_H-M   'P 1'
#
loop_
_entity.id
_entity.type
_entity.pdbx_description
1 polymer ?
#
loop_
_entity_poly.entity_id
_entity_poly.type
_entity_poly.pdbx_seq_one_letter_code
_entity_poly.pdbx_strand_id
1 'polypeptide(L)' 'MSEILVIRHGQGSFGQGDYDNLSEKGYNQSQILAEYLYNYRYKNKKIDALYCGTLKRQQQTAQTIIKYFELKGVQ' A
#
# COMPACT_ATOMS: atom_id res chain seq x y z
N MET A 1 -12.94 -18.66 7.12
CA MET A 1 -12.61 -18.61 5.68
C MET A 1 -11.42 -17.68 5.55
N SER A 2 -10.36 -18.12 4.88
CA SER A 2 -9.15 -17.33 4.69
C SER A 2 -9.21 -16.62 3.33
N GLU A 3 -8.64 -15.42 3.24
CA GLU A 3 -8.64 -14.61 2.03
C GLU A 3 -7.21 -14.16 1.71
N ILE A 4 -6.87 -14.07 0.42
CA ILE A 4 -5.62 -13.48 -0.05
C ILE A 4 -6.00 -12.37 -1.03
N LEU A 5 -5.56 -11.15 -0.74
CA LEU A 5 -5.75 -9.99 -1.62
C LEU A 5 -4.46 -9.69 -2.36
N VAL A 6 -4.53 -9.62 -3.69
CA VAL A 6 -3.39 -9.24 -4.54
C VAL A 6 -3.57 -7.80 -4.99
N ILE A 7 -2.60 -6.96 -4.65
CA ILE A 7 -2.63 -5.52 -4.93
C ILE A 7 -1.50 -5.19 -5.89
N ARG A 8 -1.83 -4.48 -6.99
CA ARG A 8 -0.82 -3.90 -7.88
C ARG A 8 -0.24 -2.64 -7.23
N HIS A 9 1.06 -2.41 -7.38
CA HIS A 9 1.70 -1.17 -6.92
C HIS A 9 1.04 0.07 -7.55
N GLY A 10 1.11 1.20 -6.84
CA GLY A 10 0.67 2.50 -7.36
C GLY A 10 1.45 2.95 -8.59
N GLN A 11 1.02 4.02 -9.25
CA GLN A 11 1.68 4.51 -10.45
C GLN A 11 3.18 4.77 -10.22
N GLY A 12 4.04 4.24 -11.10
CA GLY A 12 5.47 4.51 -11.08
C GLY A 12 5.81 5.92 -11.55
N SER A 13 7.01 6.38 -11.22
CA SER A 13 7.62 7.59 -11.77
C SER A 13 8.10 7.30 -13.19
N PHE A 14 7.48 7.93 -14.18
CA PHE A 14 7.90 7.83 -15.58
C PHE A 14 8.85 8.99 -15.90
N GLY A 15 10.03 8.69 -16.44
CA GLY A 15 10.98 9.71 -16.92
C GLY A 15 11.83 10.40 -15.85
N GLN A 16 11.76 9.98 -14.58
CA GLN A 16 12.70 10.43 -13.54
C GLN A 16 13.90 9.47 -13.45
N GLY A 17 15.07 9.98 -13.04
CA GLY A 17 16.33 9.22 -13.02
C GLY A 17 16.30 7.95 -12.16
N ASP A 18 15.38 7.85 -11.19
CA ASP A 18 15.10 6.64 -10.44
C ASP A 18 13.72 6.09 -10.82
N TYR A 19 13.73 5.27 -11.89
CA TYR A 19 12.55 4.68 -12.52
C TYR A 19 11.78 3.72 -11.60
N ASP A 20 12.45 3.13 -10.59
CA ASP A 20 11.80 2.22 -9.64
C ASP A 20 11.26 2.94 -8.40
N ASN A 21 10.56 4.06 -8.61
CA ASN A 21 9.81 4.73 -7.56
C ASN A 21 8.34 4.85 -7.94
N LEU A 22 7.48 4.99 -6.94
CA LEU A 22 6.18 5.60 -7.12
C LEU A 22 6.33 7.06 -7.55
N SER A 23 5.41 7.52 -8.39
CA SER A 23 5.19 8.96 -8.58
C SER A 23 4.42 9.52 -7.39
N GLU A 24 4.33 10.85 -7.29
CA GLU A 24 3.46 11.51 -6.32
C GLU A 24 2.01 10.98 -6.40
N LYS A 25 1.51 10.79 -7.62
CA LYS A 25 0.21 10.16 -7.86
C LYS A 25 0.16 8.72 -7.37
N GLY A 26 1.24 7.95 -7.52
CA GLY A 26 1.34 6.59 -6.99
C GLY A 26 1.26 6.52 -5.47
N TYR A 27 1.85 7.49 -4.77
CA TYR A 27 1.70 7.64 -3.32
C TYR A 27 0.26 7.97 -2.92
N ASN A 28 -0.37 8.94 -3.60
CA ASN A 28 -1.77 9.30 -3.34
C ASN A 28 -2.72 8.11 -3.58
N GLN A 29 -2.51 7.35 -4.65
CA GLN A 29 -3.25 6.12 -4.92
C GLN A 29 -3.08 5.10 -3.79
N SER A 30 -1.85 4.93 -3.29
CA SER A 30 -1.55 4.00 -2.20
C SER A 30 -2.22 4.43 -0.88
N GLN A 31 -2.30 5.74 -0.60
CA GLN A 31 -3.00 6.28 0.56
C GLN A 31 -4.51 6.06 0.50
N ILE A 32 -5.14 6.37 -0.64
CA ILE A 32 -6.58 6.14 -0.86
C ILE A 32 -6.92 4.65 -0.70
N LEU A 33 -6.07 3.78 -1.25
CA LEU A 33 -6.23 2.34 -1.09
C LEU A 33 -6.12 1.92 0.39
N ALA A 34 -5.15 2.45 1.13
CA ALA A 34 -4.98 2.14 2.55
C ALA A 34 -6.21 2.54 3.38
N GLU A 35 -6.74 3.74 3.13
CA GLU A 35 -7.99 4.21 3.73
C GLU A 35 -9.17 3.29 3.40
N TYR A 36 -9.31 2.89 2.12
CA TYR A 36 -10.36 1.98 1.71
C TYR A 36 -10.26 0.63 2.42
N LEU A 37 -9.05 0.06 2.48
CA LEU A 37 -8.79 -1.22 3.13
C LEU A 37 -9.16 -1.15 4.61
N TYR A 38 -8.70 -0.11 5.31
CA TYR A 38 -8.96 0.05 6.74
C TYR A 38 -10.46 0.23 7.04
N ASN A 39 -11.09 1.24 6.44
CA ASN A 39 -12.46 1.63 6.78
C ASN A 39 -13.50 0.63 6.28
N TYR A 40 -13.35 0.11 5.07
CA TYR A 40 -14.40 -0.65 4.40
C TYR A 40 -14.09 -2.14 4.29
N ARG A 41 -12.88 -2.51 3.87
CA ARG A 41 -12.55 -3.93 3.64
C ARG A 41 -12.36 -4.70 4.94
N TYR A 42 -11.59 -4.14 5.87
CA TYR A 42 -11.26 -4.74 7.16
C TYR A 42 -12.08 -4.19 8.31
N LYS A 43 -12.84 -3.10 8.09
CA LYS A 43 -13.72 -2.48 9.09
C LYS A 43 -12.98 -2.19 10.40
N ASN A 44 -11.86 -1.49 10.31
CA ASN A 44 -10.97 -1.11 11.42
C ASN A 44 -10.28 -2.30 12.12
N LYS A 45 -10.13 -3.43 11.43
CA LYS A 45 -9.37 -4.59 11.91
C LYS A 45 -8.00 -4.69 11.25
N LYS A 46 -7.10 -5.45 11.88
CA LYS A 46 -5.74 -5.69 11.39
C LYS A 46 -5.69 -6.57 10.16
N ILE A 47 -4.57 -6.47 9.45
CA ILE A 47 -4.17 -7.41 8.39
C ILE A 47 -3.22 -8.42 9.04
N ASP A 48 -3.53 -9.71 8.97
CA ASP A 48 -2.73 -10.74 9.65
C ASP A 48 -1.30 -10.85 9.09
N ALA A 49 -1.13 -10.62 7.79
CA ALA A 49 0.19 -10.59 7.15
C ALA A 49 0.15 -9.77 5.85
N LEU A 50 1.25 -9.05 5.58
CA LEU A 50 1.45 -8.30 4.34
C LEU A 50 2.78 -8.70 3.71
N TYR A 51 2.77 -9.01 2.42
CA TYR A 51 3.94 -9.37 1.64
C TYR A 51 4.06 -8.43 0.43
N CYS A 52 5.28 -8.12 0.03
CA CYS A 52 5.55 -7.39 -1.19
C CYS A 52 6.79 -7.94 -1.90
N GLY A 53 6.92 -7.68 -3.20
CA GLY A 53 8.12 -8.03 -3.94
C GLY A 53 9.28 -7.08 -3.65
N THR A 54 10.41 -7.31 -4.31
CA THR A 54 11.67 -6.59 -4.05
C THR A 54 11.75 -5.21 -4.70
N LEU A 55 10.83 -4.87 -5.62
CA LEU A 55 10.88 -3.60 -6.33
C LEU A 55 10.48 -2.45 -5.39
N LYS A 56 11.20 -1.34 -5.47
CA LYS A 56 11.05 -0.22 -4.54
C LYS A 56 9.66 0.40 -4.62
N ARG A 57 9.05 0.49 -5.81
CA ARG A 57 7.64 0.91 -5.95
C ARG A 57 6.63 -0.03 -5.27
N GLN A 58 6.90 -1.33 -5.21
CA GLN A 58 6.05 -2.30 -4.49
C GLN A 58 6.18 -2.09 -2.99
N GLN A 59 7.42 -1.96 -2.49
CA GLN A 59 7.69 -1.68 -1.08
C GLN A 59 7.09 -0.35 -0.64
N GLN A 60 7.16 0.70 -1.47
CA GLN A 60 6.56 2.01 -1.17
C GLN A 60 5.04 1.95 -1.06
N THR A 61 4.35 1.20 -1.94
CA THR A 61 2.91 0.96 -1.79
C THR A 61 2.61 0.20 -0.50
N ALA A 62 3.35 -0.87 -0.22
CA ALA A 62 3.18 -1.66 1.01
C ALA A 62 3.40 -0.82 2.27
N GLN A 63 4.50 -0.07 2.35
CA GLN A 63 4.83 0.82 3.47
C GLN A 63 3.78 1.91 3.66
N THR A 64 3.21 2.43 2.56
CA THR A 64 2.12 3.40 2.62
C THR A 64 0.90 2.82 3.34
N ILE A 65 0.53 1.58 3.01
CA ILE A 65 -0.57 0.88 3.67
C ILE A 65 -0.25 0.62 5.15
N ILE A 66 0.94 0.09 5.45
CA ILE A 66 1.37 -0.20 6.82
C ILE A 66 1.31 1.05 7.69
N LYS A 67 1.91 2.16 7.22
CA LYS A 67 1.91 3.43 7.95
C LYS A 67 0.50 3.93 8.24
N TYR A 68 -0.44 3.78 7.29
CA TYR A 68 -1.82 4.18 7.52
C TYR A 68 -2.46 3.36 8.65
N PHE A 69 -2.28 2.04 8.66
CA PHE A 69 -2.82 1.15 9.70
C PHE A 69 -2.18 1.43 11.06
N GLU A 70 -0.86 1.64 11.11
CA GLU A 70 -0.14 2.04 12.32
C GLU A 70 -0.66 3.36 12.90
N LEU A 71 -0.88 4.38 12.05
CA LEU A 71 -1.45 5.67 12.46
C LEU A 71 -2.88 5.55 13.01
N LYS A 72 -3.61 4.49 12.64
CA LYS A 72 -4.95 4.18 13.17
C LYS A 72 -4.92 3.29 14.41
N GLY A 73 -3.74 2.95 14.92
CA GLY A 73 -3.56 2.14 16.12
C GLY A 73 -3.81 0.65 15.90
N VAL A 74 -3.71 0.19 14.66
CA VAL A 74 -3.92 -1.21 14.29
C VAL A 74 -2.63 -1.77 13.71
N GLN A 75 -1.96 -2.64 14.47
CA GLN A 75 -0.84 -3.46 14.02
C GLN A 75 -1.31 -4.82 13.52
#